data_AF-A0A6J1LZQ9-F1
#
_entry.id   AF-A0A6J1LZQ9-F1
#
_cell.length_a   1.000
_cell.length_b   1.000
_cell.length_c   1.000
_cell.angle_alpha   90.00
_cell.angle_beta   90.00
_cell.angle_gamma   90.00
#
_symmetry.space_group_name_H-M   'P 1'
#
loop_
_entity.id
_entity.type
_entity.pdbx_description
1 polymer ?
#
loop_
_entity_poly.entity_id
_entity_poly.type
_entity_poly.pdbx_seq_one_letter_code
_entity_poly.pdbx_strand_id
1 'polypeptide(L)'
;MIEKCGNATYKISVLIASQVNRQKASKMAFWKSFGLPVVRADDDEAELVDPQAALRDKCQAKGNIESLYNKYQECNDRVNGRSKTTETCMEELFDYVAELDHCVAHSLFSKLK
;
A
#
# COMPACT_ATOMS: atom_id res chain seq x y z
N MET A 1 26.31 -24.45 -21.00
CA MET A 1 26.10 -23.18 -21.72
C MET A 1 25.05 -22.30 -21.01
N ILE A 2 25.16 -22.05 -19.70
CA ILE A 2 24.19 -21.22 -18.93
C ILE A 2 24.86 -20.01 -18.25
N GLU A 3 26.20 -19.96 -18.17
CA GLU A 3 26.93 -18.88 -17.47
C GLU A 3 27.07 -17.55 -18.26
N LYS A 4 26.78 -17.52 -19.57
CA LYS A 4 26.96 -16.30 -20.38
C LYS A 4 25.76 -15.36 -20.42
N CYS A 5 24.62 -15.72 -19.81
CA CYS A 5 23.42 -14.86 -19.81
C CYS A 5 23.39 -13.81 -18.68
N GLY A 6 24.20 -13.93 -17.62
CA GLY A 6 24.11 -13.03 -16.45
C GLY A 6 24.80 -11.67 -16.59
N ASN A 7 25.85 -11.57 -17.41
CA ASN A 7 26.67 -10.35 -17.49
C ASN A 7 26.06 -9.30 -18.46
N ALA A 8 25.32 -9.75 -19.47
CA ALA A 8 24.66 -8.86 -20.43
C ALA A 8 23.41 -8.18 -19.83
N THR A 9 22.61 -8.92 -19.05
CA THR A 9 21.42 -8.38 -18.38
C THR A 9 21.78 -7.35 -17.30
N TYR A 10 22.83 -7.62 -16.50
CA TYR A 10 23.29 -6.68 -15.47
C TYR A 10 23.84 -5.37 -16.08
N LYS A 11 24.58 -5.43 -17.19
CA LYS A 11 25.03 -4.23 -17.93
C LYS A 11 23.87 -3.41 -18.50
N ILE A 12 22.84 -4.08 -19.04
CA ILE A 12 21.62 -3.42 -19.51
C ILE A 12 20.91 -2.73 -18.34
N SER A 13 20.76 -3.39 -17.19
CA SER A 13 20.16 -2.80 -15.98
C SER A 13 20.92 -1.58 -15.45
N VAL A 14 22.27 -1.59 -15.45
CA VAL A 14 23.11 -0.46 -15.01
C VAL A 14 23.06 0.72 -16.00
N LEU A 15 23.01 0.45 -17.31
CA LEU A 15 22.83 1.46 -18.35
C LEU A 15 21.45 2.13 -18.26
N ILE A 16 20.39 1.36 -18.01
CA ILE A 16 19.03 1.89 -17.85
C ILE A 16 18.94 2.75 -16.56
N ALA A 17 19.54 2.33 -15.45
CA ALA A 17 19.57 3.12 -14.21
C ALA A 17 20.25 4.49 -14.39
N SER A 18 21.28 4.57 -15.23
CA SER A 18 21.99 5.82 -15.56
C SER A 18 21.16 6.78 -16.44
N GLN A 19 20.27 6.24 -17.28
CA GLN A 19 19.40 7.01 -18.18
C GLN A 19 18.14 7.58 -17.47
N VAL A 20 17.61 6.87 -16.46
CA VAL A 20 16.44 7.31 -15.67
C VAL A 20 16.74 8.58 -14.86
N ASN A 21 17.97 8.76 -14.39
CA ASN A 21 18.34 9.91 -13.56
C ASN A 21 18.46 11.24 -14.33
N ARG A 22 18.53 11.22 -15.67
CA ARG A 22 18.63 12.43 -16.51
C ARG A 22 17.26 13.07 -16.80
N GLN A 23 16.18 12.28 -16.87
CA GLN A 23 14.83 12.81 -17.14
C GLN A 23 14.13 13.42 -15.91
N LYS A 24 14.55 13.09 -14.68
CA LYS A 24 13.99 13.68 -13.45
C LYS A 24 14.34 15.16 -13.30
N ALA A 25 15.56 15.56 -13.65
CA ALA A 25 16.01 16.96 -13.53
C ALA A 25 15.23 17.93 -14.45
N SER A 26 14.90 17.51 -15.67
CA SER A 26 14.20 18.34 -16.66
C SER A 26 12.70 18.52 -16.33
N LYS A 27 12.03 17.47 -15.85
CA LYS A 27 10.61 17.54 -15.43
C LYS A 27 10.40 18.41 -14.17
N MET A 28 11.39 18.42 -13.26
CA MET A 28 11.37 19.27 -12.06
C MET A 28 11.43 20.77 -12.39
N ALA A 29 12.16 21.16 -13.44
CA ALA A 29 12.29 22.56 -13.86
C ALA A 29 11.02 23.09 -14.54
N PHE A 30 10.33 22.25 -15.32
CA PHE A 30 9.08 22.62 -15.99
C PHE A 30 7.91 22.78 -15.00
N TRP A 31 7.82 21.91 -13.99
CA TRP A 31 6.83 22.04 -12.92
C TRP A 31 7.08 23.27 -12.04
N LYS A 32 8.33 23.70 -11.87
CA LYS A 32 8.67 24.90 -11.09
C LYS A 32 8.25 26.21 -11.80
N SER A 33 8.07 26.18 -13.12
CA SER A 33 7.70 27.35 -13.93
C SER A 33 6.19 27.56 -14.04
N PHE A 34 5.38 26.53 -13.79
CA PHE A 34 3.95 26.64 -13.57
C PHE A 34 3.74 26.67 -12.07
N GLY A 35 3.51 27.85 -11.49
CA GLY A 35 3.43 28.09 -10.05
C GLY A 35 2.32 27.31 -9.33
N LEU A 36 2.47 25.99 -9.22
CA LEU A 36 1.63 25.17 -8.37
C LEU A 36 1.92 25.57 -6.93
N PRO A 37 0.90 26.02 -6.17
CA PRO A 37 1.07 26.28 -4.76
C PRO A 37 1.50 24.98 -4.09
N VAL A 38 2.73 24.98 -3.54
CA VAL A 38 3.19 23.91 -2.68
C VAL A 38 2.49 24.12 -1.34
N VAL A 39 1.43 23.34 -1.11
CA VAL A 39 0.82 23.23 0.21
C VAL A 39 1.88 22.63 1.13
N ARG A 40 2.31 23.41 2.11
CA ARG A 40 3.06 22.87 3.26
C ARG A 40 2.02 22.38 4.24
N ALA A 41 2.02 21.07 4.52
CA ALA A 41 1.39 20.59 5.73
C ALA A 41 2.19 21.19 6.89
N ASP A 42 1.53 21.93 7.77
CA ASP A 42 2.15 22.53 8.96
C ASP A 42 2.90 21.43 9.73
N ASP A 43 4.15 21.73 10.06
CA ASP A 43 5.13 20.85 10.72
C ASP A 43 4.96 20.90 12.26
N ASP A 44 3.72 21.09 12.73
CA ASP A 44 3.38 20.93 14.14
C ASP A 44 3.33 19.41 14.40
N GLU A 45 4.51 18.80 14.56
CA GLU A 45 4.77 17.39 14.90
C GLU A 45 4.23 16.98 16.28
N ALA A 46 3.03 17.42 16.66
CA ALA A 46 2.24 16.61 17.58
C ALA A 46 1.94 15.32 16.81
N GLU A 47 2.59 14.22 17.20
CA GLU A 47 2.42 12.86 16.66
C GLU A 47 0.95 12.64 16.24
N LEU A 48 0.65 12.89 14.97
CA LEU A 48 -0.72 12.91 14.47
C LEU A 48 -1.13 11.47 14.26
N VAL A 49 -1.54 10.82 15.35
CA VAL A 49 -2.03 9.45 15.34
C VAL A 49 -3.43 9.44 14.73
N ASP A 50 -3.60 8.75 13.60
CA ASP A 50 -4.91 8.51 13.01
C ASP A 50 -5.80 7.71 13.99
N PRO A 51 -6.89 8.30 14.50
CA PRO A 51 -7.80 7.60 15.40
C PRO A 51 -8.41 6.34 14.76
N GLN A 52 -8.51 6.29 13.43
CA GLN A 52 -9.04 5.13 12.71
C GLN A 52 -8.10 3.92 12.84
N ALA A 53 -6.79 4.11 12.67
CA ALA A 53 -5.81 3.04 12.81
C ALA A 53 -5.87 2.40 14.20
N ALA A 54 -5.84 3.21 15.25
CA ALA A 54 -5.93 2.74 16.64
C ALA A 54 -7.26 2.02 16.96
N LEU A 55 -8.35 2.35 16.26
CA LEU A 55 -9.63 1.66 16.39
C LEU A 55 -9.68 0.36 15.60
N ARG A 56 -9.09 0.32 14.40
CA ARG A 56 -8.97 -0.90 13.60
C ARG A 56 -8.20 -1.98 14.35
N ASP A 57 -7.08 -1.64 14.99
CA ASP A 57 -6.29 -2.59 15.79
C ASP A 57 -7.12 -3.21 16.93
N LYS A 58 -7.96 -2.41 17.59
CA LYS A 58 -8.86 -2.88 18.65
C LYS A 58 -9.99 -3.75 18.11
N CYS A 59 -10.53 -3.40 16.95
CA CYS A 59 -11.62 -4.15 16.31
C CYS A 59 -11.14 -5.48 15.72
N GLN A 60 -9.90 -5.55 15.24
CA GLN A 60 -9.30 -6.77 14.69
C GLN A 60 -9.23 -7.92 15.72
N ALA A 61 -9.04 -7.60 17.00
CA ALA A 61 -8.98 -8.59 18.08
C ALA A 61 -10.34 -9.22 18.44
N LYS A 62 -11.44 -8.81 17.79
CA LYS A 62 -12.74 -9.46 17.98
C LYS A 62 -12.78 -10.77 17.21
N GLY A 63 -13.18 -11.86 17.87
CA GLY A 63 -13.08 -13.22 17.30
C GLY A 63 -13.79 -13.43 15.97
N ASN A 64 -14.91 -12.76 15.70
CA ASN A 64 -15.58 -12.85 14.39
C ASN A 64 -14.78 -12.16 13.27
N ILE A 65 -14.18 -11.00 13.56
CA ILE A 65 -13.33 -10.24 12.63
C ILE A 65 -12.01 -10.98 12.39
N GLU A 66 -11.42 -11.55 13.45
CA GLU A 66 -10.21 -12.37 13.36
C GLU A 66 -10.43 -13.60 12.46
N SER A 67 -11.57 -14.27 12.58
CA SER A 67 -11.93 -15.40 11.72
C SER A 67 -12.03 -15.01 10.24
N LEU A 68 -12.64 -13.85 9.94
CA LEU A 68 -12.71 -13.33 8.57
C LEU A 68 -11.32 -12.95 8.03
N TYR A 69 -10.47 -12.36 8.88
CA TYR A 69 -9.08 -12.08 8.52
C TYR A 69 -8.30 -13.36 8.18
N ASN A 70 -8.48 -14.43 8.97
CA ASN A 70 -7.82 -15.71 8.70
C ASN A 70 -8.25 -16.30 7.35
N LYS A 71 -9.53 -16.26 6.99
CA LYS A 71 -10.02 -16.68 5.66
C LYS A 71 -9.39 -15.86 4.53
N TYR A 72 -9.29 -14.54 4.72
CA TYR A 72 -8.61 -13.67 3.77
C TYR A 72 -7.13 -14.04 3.59
N GLN A 73 -6.42 -14.34 4.69
CA GLN A 73 -5.02 -14.79 4.60
C GLN A 73 -4.89 -16.16 3.93
N GLU A 74 -5.78 -17.11 4.23
CA GLU A 74 -5.81 -18.41 3.54
C GLU A 74 -6.02 -18.27 2.02
N CYS A 75 -6.84 -17.31 1.60
CA CYS A 75 -6.97 -16.97 0.18
C CYS A 75 -5.67 -16.38 -0.39
N ASN A 76 -5.06 -15.41 0.31
CA ASN A 76 -3.81 -14.80 -0.15
C ASN A 76 -2.70 -15.84 -0.33
N ASP A 77 -2.54 -16.76 0.63
CA ASP A 77 -1.55 -17.84 0.54
C ASP A 77 -1.81 -18.76 -0.66
N ARG A 78 -3.08 -19.09 -0.91
CA ARG A 78 -3.49 -19.91 -2.06
C ARG A 78 -3.26 -19.22 -3.40
N VAL A 79 -3.55 -17.92 -3.51
CA VAL A 79 -3.37 -17.12 -4.73
C VAL A 79 -1.88 -16.89 -5.00
N ASN A 80 -1.11 -16.54 -3.97
CA ASN A 80 0.33 -16.31 -4.09
C ASN A 80 1.11 -17.61 -4.38
N GLY A 81 0.59 -18.77 -3.96
CA GLY A 81 1.16 -20.08 -4.27
C GLY A 81 0.96 -20.54 -5.72
N ARG A 82 0.12 -19.87 -6.52
CA ARG A 82 -0.21 -20.28 -7.90
C ARG A 82 0.53 -19.41 -8.91
N SER A 83 1.25 -20.04 -9.83
CA SER A 83 1.95 -19.33 -10.91
C SER A 83 1.02 -18.75 -11.99
N LYS A 84 -0.18 -19.32 -12.15
CA LYS A 84 -1.21 -18.88 -13.10
C LYS A 84 -2.58 -19.16 -12.50
N THR A 85 -3.26 -18.12 -12.01
CA THR A 85 -4.62 -18.22 -11.48
C THR A 85 -5.42 -16.98 -11.88
N THR A 86 -6.73 -17.13 -12.05
CA THR A 86 -7.70 -16.03 -12.22
C THR A 86 -8.45 -15.73 -10.92
N GLU A 87 -8.16 -16.48 -9.86
CA GLU A 87 -8.74 -16.31 -8.54
C GLU A 87 -8.30 -14.99 -7.91
N THR A 88 -9.22 -14.33 -7.21
CA THR A 88 -8.99 -13.07 -6.49
C THR A 88 -9.59 -13.15 -5.10
N CYS A 89 -8.90 -12.62 -4.09
CA CYS A 89 -9.36 -12.63 -2.70
C CYS A 89 -10.29 -11.45 -2.34
N MET A 90 -11.02 -10.92 -3.34
CA MET A 90 -11.84 -9.72 -3.16
C MET A 90 -13.08 -9.99 -2.30
N GLU A 91 -13.66 -11.18 -2.40
CA GLU A 91 -14.81 -11.59 -1.58
C GLU A 91 -14.43 -11.60 -0.10
N GLU A 92 -13.38 -12.34 0.27
CA GLU A 92 -12.91 -12.44 1.65
C GLU A 92 -12.42 -11.09 2.20
N LEU A 93 -11.82 -10.26 1.34
CA LEU A 93 -11.42 -8.91 1.70
C LEU A 93 -12.64 -8.04 2.04
N PHE A 94 -13.69 -8.08 1.22
CA PHE A 94 -14.90 -7.28 1.48
C PHE A 94 -15.63 -7.77 2.73
N ASP A 95 -15.71 -9.08 2.96
CA ASP A 95 -16.30 -9.63 4.17
C ASP A 95 -15.56 -9.13 5.42
N TYR A 96 -14.23 -9.22 5.42
CA TYR A 96 -13.38 -8.74 6.52
C TYR A 96 -13.53 -7.23 6.75
N VAL A 97 -13.43 -6.43 5.68
CA VAL A 97 -13.49 -4.96 5.79
C VAL A 97 -14.88 -4.49 6.21
N ALA A 98 -15.95 -5.12 5.72
CA ALA A 98 -17.32 -4.76 6.10
C ALA A 98 -17.54 -4.90 7.61
N GLU A 99 -17.11 -6.01 8.20
CA GLU A 99 -17.26 -6.25 9.63
C GLU A 99 -16.29 -5.38 10.46
N LEU A 100 -15.06 -5.19 9.97
CA LEU A 100 -14.09 -4.30 10.61
C LEU A 100 -14.61 -2.86 10.67
N ASP A 101 -15.10 -2.32 9.55
CA ASP A 101 -15.61 -0.96 9.48
C ASP A 101 -16.95 -0.82 10.22
N HIS A 102 -17.78 -1.87 10.28
CA HIS A 102 -18.97 -1.89 11.16
C HIS A 102 -18.57 -1.66 12.63
N CYS A 103 -17.51 -2.33 13.09
CA CYS A 103 -16.97 -2.13 14.44
C CYS A 103 -16.43 -0.71 14.65
N VAL A 104 -15.65 -0.19 13.70
CA VAL A 104 -14.97 1.11 13.82
C VAL A 104 -15.95 2.28 13.76
N ALA A 105 -16.98 2.18 12.91
CA ALA A 105 -17.95 3.25 12.67
C ALA A 105 -18.67 3.73 13.94
N HIS A 106 -18.86 2.85 14.93
CA HIS A 106 -19.48 3.21 16.21
C HIS A 106 -18.72 4.26 17.03
N SER A 107 -17.40 4.38 16.83
CA SER A 107 -16.54 5.21 17.68
C SER A 107 -15.58 6.13 16.92
N LEU A 108 -15.48 5.98 15.61
CA LEU A 108 -14.61 6.81 14.78
C LEU A 108 -15.07 8.26 14.73
N PHE A 109 -16.34 8.50 14.41
CA PHE A 109 -16.84 9.86 14.19
C PHE A 109 -16.86 10.73 15.45
N SER A 110 -16.85 10.14 16.65
CA SER A 110 -16.71 10.91 17.89
C SER A 110 -15.28 11.38 18.16
N LYS A 111 -14.29 10.86 17.42
CA LYS A 111 -12.87 11.25 17.51
C LYS A 111 -12.44 12.23 16.43
N LEU A 112 -13.25 12.39 15.39
CA LEU A 112 -13.00 13.31 14.29
C LEU A 112 -13.65 14.67 14.62
N LYS A 113 -12.95 15.76 14.29
CA LYS A 113 -13.42 17.14 14.44
C LYS A 113 -13.94 17.68 13.13
#